data_AF-A0A519ZPW6-F1
#
_entry.id   AF-A0A519ZPW6-F1
#
_cell.length_a   1.000
_cell.length_b   1.000
_cell.length_c   1.000
_cell.angle_alpha   90.00
_cell.angle_beta   90.00
_cell.angle_gamma   90.00
#
_symmetry.space_group_name_H-M   'P 1'
#
loop_
_entity.id
_entity.type
_entity.pdbx_description
1 polymer ?
#
loop_
_entity_poly.entity_id
_entity_poly.type
_entity_poly.pdbx_seq_one_letter_code
_entity_poly.pdbx_strand_id
1 'polypeptide(L)'
;MLNTRLNNQLDAIYNTEVLTRFELYNSLFLTLPFYKIKDTGSLLPFFFKSCEEGIKKGKSPNEIIAYFFRNYTAHQSPEAIVDMLFRFIQYIERQVVLFDAVEDSVFNKLNSSEVLETLYLELKKAQDDPQALSHIEELISERSLKLVLTAHPTQFYPGNVLAIINDLTNAIKVNDINSITGLLQQLGKTPFFNKRSPTPVDEALSLTWFLENVFYFAAANIQSDLNDTMGEFGLASKKIIEMGFWPGGDRDGNPNVTTSSTLQVAKMLRQILFRCYYRDFRNLKRRITFKGTEEPIAELQDMLYKNAFDNDATNEDLSGVIKEHLNALKSTIINDHEGLFLKLVDDLLLKVELFGNHFASLDIRQDSRILRTAHAYCRSLLPGNGGYPDNYDALPEEEKLRLISFKETPDQLQVSEDPLIKDTMETIAAMNLIQQQNGEEATHRFIISNCQQASDILQLIELFLWNGWKKEDLTVDFVPLFETVNDLKGAGTIMEKLYSNTFYRQHIKDRGNKQDIMLGFSDSTKDGGYLMANWSIFNAKSSLTHITNKHNISLAFFDGRGGPPARGGGKTHRFYASMGKEIANRNIQLTVQGQTISSQYGSID
;
A
#
# COMPACT_ATOMS: atom_id res chain seq x y z
N MET A 1 26.36 -29.29 1.15
CA MET A 1 26.56 -29.57 2.59
C MET A 1 26.22 -28.37 3.47
N LEU A 2 26.69 -27.14 3.20
CA LEU A 2 26.29 -25.95 3.98
C LEU A 2 24.79 -25.63 3.90
N ASN A 3 24.20 -25.57 2.69
CA ASN A 3 22.75 -25.35 2.53
C ASN A 3 21.89 -26.43 3.21
N THR A 4 22.37 -27.67 3.26
CA THR A 4 21.67 -28.78 3.92
C THR A 4 21.72 -28.65 5.45
N ARG A 5 22.80 -28.12 6.02
CA ARG A 5 22.92 -27.86 7.47
C ARG A 5 22.13 -26.61 7.89
N LEU A 6 22.12 -25.56 7.07
CA LEU A 6 21.32 -24.35 7.30
C LEU A 6 19.82 -24.66 7.26
N ASN A 7 19.37 -25.44 6.26
CA ASN A 7 17.98 -25.91 6.21
C ASN A 7 17.63 -26.74 7.46
N ASN A 8 18.49 -27.66 7.89
CA ASN A 8 18.25 -28.43 9.12
C ASN A 8 18.18 -27.57 10.40
N GLN A 9 18.92 -26.44 10.45
CA GLN A 9 18.84 -25.51 11.58
C GLN A 9 17.57 -24.66 11.55
N LEU A 10 17.19 -24.13 10.39
CA LEU A 10 15.93 -23.40 10.22
C LEU A 10 14.73 -24.31 10.48
N ASP A 11 14.76 -25.55 10.00
CA ASP A 11 13.74 -26.56 10.28
C ASP A 11 13.68 -26.87 11.79
N ALA A 12 14.83 -26.96 12.48
CA ALA A 12 14.85 -27.16 13.92
C ALA A 12 14.28 -25.96 14.70
N ILE A 13 14.64 -24.73 14.30
CA ILE A 13 14.08 -23.49 14.86
C ILE A 13 12.58 -23.45 14.61
N TYR A 14 12.11 -23.69 13.39
CA TYR A 14 10.70 -23.70 13.05
C TYR A 14 9.91 -24.74 13.85
N ASN A 15 10.41 -25.98 13.94
CA ASN A 15 9.77 -27.02 14.74
C ASN A 15 9.67 -26.64 16.24
N THR A 16 10.73 -26.03 16.79
CA THR A 16 10.80 -25.70 18.22
C THR A 16 10.06 -24.42 18.56
N GLU A 17 10.22 -23.38 17.76
CA GLU A 17 9.76 -22.02 18.06
C GLU A 17 8.40 -21.72 17.44
N VAL A 18 8.01 -22.39 16.34
CA VAL A 18 6.67 -22.25 15.74
C VAL A 18 5.79 -23.41 16.16
N LEU A 19 6.07 -24.64 15.71
CA LEU A 19 5.14 -25.76 15.88
C LEU A 19 4.90 -26.11 17.36
N THR A 20 5.98 -26.24 18.15
CA THR A 20 5.85 -26.60 19.57
C THR A 20 5.10 -25.51 20.36
N ARG A 21 5.38 -24.23 20.10
CA ARG A 21 4.68 -23.11 20.75
C ARG A 21 3.21 -23.06 20.34
N PHE A 22 2.93 -23.23 19.05
CA PHE A 22 1.58 -23.32 18.52
C PHE A 22 0.81 -24.46 19.20
N GLU A 23 1.37 -25.66 19.28
CA GLU A 23 0.74 -26.80 19.96
C GLU A 23 0.44 -26.52 21.44
N LEU A 24 1.36 -25.87 22.14
CA LEU A 24 1.19 -25.48 23.55
C LEU A 24 0.04 -24.48 23.72
N TYR A 25 0.03 -23.40 22.96
CA TYR A 25 -1.02 -22.38 23.07
C TYR A 25 -2.35 -22.85 22.50
N ASN A 26 -2.35 -23.70 21.48
CA ASN A 26 -3.54 -24.32 20.94
C ASN A 26 -4.16 -25.28 21.97
N SER A 27 -3.32 -26.02 22.71
CA SER A 27 -3.78 -26.85 23.85
C SER A 27 -4.39 -25.99 24.95
N LEU A 28 -3.77 -24.87 25.29
CA LEU A 28 -4.35 -23.90 26.24
C LEU A 28 -5.70 -23.38 25.74
N PHE A 29 -5.79 -23.00 24.46
CA PHE A 29 -7.01 -22.54 23.82
C PHE A 29 -8.14 -23.58 23.87
N LEU A 30 -7.83 -24.88 23.68
CA LEU A 30 -8.76 -26.01 23.82
C LEU A 30 -9.33 -26.15 25.24
N THR A 31 -8.59 -25.71 26.27
CA THR A 31 -9.01 -25.84 27.67
C THR A 31 -9.87 -24.68 28.18
N LEU A 32 -10.07 -23.63 27.38
CA LEU A 32 -10.80 -22.46 27.81
C LEU A 32 -12.30 -22.75 28.08
N PRO A 33 -12.91 -22.16 29.12
CA PRO A 33 -14.23 -22.52 29.63
C PRO A 33 -15.38 -21.91 28.80
N PHE A 34 -15.36 -22.12 27.48
CA PHE A 34 -16.47 -21.74 26.62
C PHE A 34 -17.37 -22.95 26.43
N TYR A 35 -18.59 -22.88 26.98
CA TYR A 35 -19.58 -23.96 27.01
C TYR A 35 -19.91 -24.59 25.64
N LYS A 36 -19.50 -23.95 24.53
CA LYS A 36 -19.69 -24.43 23.14
C LYS A 36 -18.39 -24.83 22.42
N ILE A 37 -17.21 -24.46 22.93
CA ILE A 37 -15.91 -24.75 22.28
C ILE A 37 -15.34 -26.08 22.76
N LYS A 38 -15.64 -26.52 23.99
CA LYS A 38 -15.11 -27.78 24.54
C LYS A 38 -15.54 -29.01 23.72
N ASP A 39 -16.79 -29.05 23.26
CA ASP A 39 -17.29 -30.14 22.42
C ASP A 39 -16.74 -30.05 20.98
N THR A 40 -16.62 -28.83 20.44
CA THR A 40 -16.07 -28.59 19.09
C THR A 40 -14.58 -28.92 19.01
N GLY A 41 -13.78 -28.46 19.98
CA GLY A 41 -12.34 -28.69 20.03
C GLY A 41 -11.95 -30.16 20.26
N SER A 42 -12.78 -30.92 20.97
CA SER A 42 -12.56 -32.37 21.15
C SER A 42 -12.98 -33.19 19.93
N LEU A 43 -14.00 -32.77 19.19
CA LEU A 43 -14.50 -33.46 18.00
C LEU A 43 -13.70 -33.15 16.72
N LEU A 44 -13.11 -31.96 16.61
CA LEU A 44 -12.40 -31.52 15.41
C LEU A 44 -11.24 -32.45 15.00
N PRO A 45 -10.38 -32.96 15.91
CA PRO A 45 -9.34 -33.93 15.54
C PRO A 45 -9.90 -35.22 14.91
N PHE A 46 -11.05 -35.69 15.39
CA PHE A 46 -11.73 -36.86 14.79
C PHE A 46 -12.30 -36.54 13.41
N PHE A 47 -12.81 -35.32 13.21
CA PHE A 47 -13.27 -34.86 11.91
C PHE A 47 -12.11 -34.75 10.92
N PHE A 48 -10.97 -34.17 11.33
CA PHE A 48 -9.75 -34.09 10.53
C PHE A 48 -9.25 -35.49 10.11
N LYS A 49 -9.17 -36.43 11.06
CA LYS A 49 -8.80 -37.82 10.77
C LYS A 49 -9.77 -38.49 9.79
N SER A 50 -11.08 -38.24 9.95
CA SER A 50 -12.09 -38.74 9.02
C SER A 50 -11.90 -38.19 7.60
N CYS A 51 -11.52 -36.91 7.48
CA CYS A 51 -11.18 -36.27 6.21
C CYS A 51 -9.94 -36.89 5.57
N GLU A 52 -8.84 -37.04 6.31
CA GLU A 52 -7.61 -37.66 5.80
C GLU A 52 -7.85 -39.09 5.30
N GLU A 53 -8.50 -39.93 6.11
CA GLU A 53 -8.77 -41.31 5.73
C GLU A 53 -9.77 -41.40 4.57
N GLY A 54 -10.75 -40.50 4.53
CA GLY A 54 -11.74 -40.43 3.48
C GLY A 54 -11.14 -40.05 2.13
N ILE A 55 -10.31 -39.00 2.10
CA ILE A 55 -9.58 -38.54 0.91
C ILE A 55 -8.65 -39.64 0.40
N LYS A 56 -7.88 -40.30 1.29
CA LYS A 56 -7.01 -41.43 0.92
C LYS A 56 -7.78 -42.61 0.32
N LYS A 57 -9.05 -42.78 0.68
CA LYS A 57 -9.97 -43.81 0.17
C LYS A 57 -10.80 -43.34 -1.03
N GLY A 58 -10.57 -42.14 -1.57
CA GLY A 58 -11.29 -41.58 -2.71
C GLY A 58 -12.77 -41.26 -2.44
N LYS A 59 -13.15 -41.07 -1.16
CA LYS A 59 -14.52 -40.73 -0.79
C LYS A 59 -14.86 -39.27 -1.13
N SER A 60 -16.11 -39.02 -1.47
CA SER A 60 -16.62 -37.66 -1.64
C SER A 60 -16.75 -36.91 -0.29
N PRO A 61 -16.71 -35.57 -0.29
CA PRO A 61 -16.90 -34.77 0.93
C PRO A 61 -18.18 -35.13 1.70
N ASN A 62 -19.29 -35.38 1.00
CA ASN A 62 -20.56 -35.75 1.63
C ASN A 62 -20.48 -37.09 2.38
N GLU A 63 -19.78 -38.08 1.82
CA GLU A 63 -19.58 -39.37 2.47
C GLU A 63 -18.69 -39.27 3.71
N ILE A 64 -17.67 -38.42 3.65
CA ILE A 64 -16.76 -38.13 4.77
C ILE A 64 -17.54 -37.48 5.93
N ILE A 65 -18.29 -36.43 5.62
CA ILE A 65 -19.11 -35.70 6.61
C ILE A 65 -20.14 -36.65 7.22
N ALA A 66 -20.89 -37.39 6.39
CA ALA A 66 -21.90 -38.33 6.88
C ALA A 66 -21.29 -39.44 7.75
N TYR A 67 -20.11 -39.96 7.39
CA TYR A 67 -19.39 -40.94 8.19
C TYR A 67 -19.01 -40.37 9.56
N PHE A 68 -18.47 -39.16 9.60
CA PHE A 68 -18.08 -38.53 10.86
C PHE A 68 -19.26 -38.34 11.80
N PHE A 69 -20.33 -37.69 11.34
CA PHE A 69 -21.49 -37.40 12.19
C PHE A 69 -22.20 -38.66 12.67
N ARG A 70 -22.21 -39.73 11.86
CA ARG A 70 -22.79 -41.01 12.25
C ARG A 70 -22.03 -41.70 13.40
N ASN A 71 -20.70 -41.61 13.39
CA ASN A 71 -19.86 -42.38 14.30
C ASN A 71 -19.38 -41.62 15.54
N TYR A 72 -19.31 -40.29 15.46
CA TYR A 72 -18.70 -39.45 16.50
C TYR A 72 -19.67 -38.46 17.15
N THR A 73 -20.92 -38.36 16.69
CA THR A 73 -21.89 -37.39 17.23
C THR A 73 -23.26 -38.02 17.49
N ALA A 74 -23.99 -37.50 18.47
CA ALA A 74 -25.34 -37.98 18.81
C ALA A 74 -26.46 -37.31 17.98
N HIS A 75 -26.19 -36.15 17.36
CA HIS A 75 -27.19 -35.34 16.67
C HIS A 75 -26.95 -35.41 15.16
N GLN A 76 -27.93 -35.96 14.42
CA GLN A 76 -27.82 -36.17 12.97
C GLN A 76 -28.80 -35.31 12.15
N SER A 77 -29.47 -34.33 12.76
CA SER A 77 -30.33 -33.43 11.99
C SER A 77 -29.48 -32.55 11.06
N PRO A 78 -29.98 -32.20 9.86
CA PRO A 78 -29.26 -31.33 8.93
C PRO A 78 -28.82 -30.00 9.58
N GLU A 79 -29.67 -29.42 10.42
CA GLU A 79 -29.39 -28.16 11.12
C GLU A 79 -28.23 -28.32 12.11
N ALA A 80 -28.18 -29.43 12.85
CA ALA A 80 -27.12 -29.71 13.82
C ALA A 80 -25.78 -29.99 13.12
N ILE A 81 -25.80 -30.66 11.95
CA ILE A 81 -24.62 -30.88 11.12
C ILE A 81 -24.05 -29.54 10.66
N VAL A 82 -24.90 -28.70 10.06
CA VAL A 82 -24.50 -27.37 9.56
C VAL A 82 -23.96 -26.50 10.70
N ASP A 83 -24.65 -26.44 11.84
CA ASP A 83 -24.21 -25.66 13.01
C ASP A 83 -22.85 -26.14 13.56
N MET A 84 -22.60 -27.46 13.60
CA MET A 84 -21.30 -27.99 14.02
C MET A 84 -20.20 -27.69 13.01
N LEU A 85 -20.47 -27.80 11.71
CA LEU A 85 -19.51 -27.44 10.66
C LEU A 85 -19.14 -25.95 10.72
N PHE A 86 -20.11 -25.05 10.93
CA PHE A 86 -19.83 -23.63 11.16
C PHE A 86 -18.97 -23.40 12.40
N ARG A 87 -19.20 -24.16 13.49
CA ARG A 87 -18.34 -24.11 14.68
C ARG A 87 -16.92 -24.60 14.41
N PHE A 88 -16.74 -25.64 13.59
CA PHE A 88 -15.40 -26.06 13.15
C PHE A 88 -14.71 -24.97 12.35
N ILE A 89 -15.40 -24.32 11.40
CA ILE A 89 -14.84 -23.20 10.63
C ILE A 89 -14.39 -22.08 11.57
N GLN A 90 -15.28 -21.62 12.46
CA GLN A 90 -14.96 -20.60 13.46
C GLN A 90 -13.76 -20.98 14.33
N TYR A 91 -13.67 -22.24 14.73
CA TYR A 91 -12.56 -22.70 15.55
C TYR A 91 -11.24 -22.70 14.75
N ILE A 92 -11.24 -23.23 13.53
CA ILE A 92 -10.08 -23.26 12.63
C ILE A 92 -9.58 -21.84 12.34
N GLU A 93 -10.47 -20.88 12.08
CA GLU A 93 -10.11 -19.47 11.86
C GLU A 93 -9.28 -18.90 13.01
N ARG A 94 -9.58 -19.28 14.26
CA ARG A 94 -8.85 -18.83 15.45
C ARG A 94 -7.52 -19.55 15.62
N GLN A 95 -7.44 -20.81 15.19
CA GLN A 95 -6.17 -21.52 15.14
C GLN A 95 -5.22 -20.89 14.11
N VAL A 96 -5.75 -20.47 12.95
CA VAL A 96 -4.95 -19.74 11.96
C VAL A 96 -4.42 -18.43 12.56
N VAL A 97 -5.27 -17.64 13.23
CA VAL A 97 -4.82 -16.43 13.94
C VAL A 97 -3.72 -16.70 14.98
N LEU A 98 -3.88 -17.75 15.77
CA LEU A 98 -2.87 -18.13 16.75
C LEU A 98 -1.56 -18.56 16.06
N PHE A 99 -1.67 -19.30 14.97
CA PHE A 99 -0.51 -19.72 14.19
C PHE A 99 0.25 -18.51 13.65
N ASP A 100 -0.46 -17.57 13.01
CA ASP A 100 0.10 -16.32 12.48
C ASP A 100 0.82 -15.54 13.60
N ALA A 101 0.18 -15.35 14.75
CA ALA A 101 0.79 -14.64 15.89
C ALA A 101 2.05 -15.34 16.44
N VAL A 102 2.08 -16.67 16.43
CA VAL A 102 3.26 -17.44 16.84
C VAL A 102 4.38 -17.31 15.81
N GLU A 103 4.07 -17.45 14.52
CA GLU A 103 5.04 -17.32 13.43
C GLU A 103 5.66 -15.92 13.41
N ASP A 104 4.84 -14.87 13.47
CA ASP A 104 5.28 -13.47 13.54
C ASP A 104 6.13 -13.18 14.78
N SER A 105 5.87 -13.86 15.89
CA SER A 105 6.65 -13.68 17.13
C SER A 105 8.11 -14.13 17.01
N VAL A 106 8.41 -15.00 16.04
CA VAL A 106 9.73 -15.61 15.84
C VAL A 106 10.32 -15.27 14.47
N PHE A 107 9.72 -14.31 13.75
CA PHE A 107 10.11 -13.91 12.39
C PHE A 107 11.62 -13.65 12.26
N ASN A 108 12.20 -12.82 13.15
CA ASN A 108 13.65 -12.52 13.16
C ASN A 108 14.55 -13.74 13.39
N LYS A 109 14.05 -14.82 14.02
CA LYS A 109 14.80 -16.06 14.20
C LYS A 109 14.76 -16.94 12.96
N LEU A 110 13.68 -16.84 12.17
CA LEU A 110 13.46 -17.61 10.94
C LEU A 110 14.05 -16.91 9.71
N ASN A 111 14.11 -15.58 9.73
CA ASN A 111 14.65 -14.77 8.67
C ASN A 111 15.93 -14.09 9.15
N SER A 112 17.09 -14.55 8.67
CA SER A 112 18.34 -13.80 8.80
C SER A 112 18.25 -12.53 7.97
N SER A 113 18.77 -11.40 8.49
CA SER A 113 18.84 -10.10 7.80
C SER A 113 19.85 -10.12 6.64
N GLU A 114 19.62 -10.99 5.64
CA GLU A 114 20.52 -11.18 4.49
C GLU A 114 20.67 -9.88 3.67
N VAL A 115 19.69 -8.97 3.73
CA VAL A 115 19.60 -7.83 2.81
C VAL A 115 20.49 -6.65 3.21
N LEU A 116 20.39 -6.17 4.46
CA LEU A 116 21.25 -5.08 4.95
C LEU A 116 22.71 -5.54 5.03
N GLU A 117 22.94 -6.80 5.42
CA GLU A 117 24.27 -7.41 5.34
C GLU A 117 24.82 -7.37 3.91
N THR A 118 23.98 -7.61 2.89
CA THR A 118 24.44 -7.54 1.48
C THR A 118 24.88 -6.13 1.09
N LEU A 119 24.08 -5.10 1.39
CA LEU A 119 24.46 -3.72 1.07
C LEU A 119 25.75 -3.32 1.79
N TYR A 120 25.83 -3.60 3.09
CA TYR A 120 27.02 -3.35 3.89
C TYR A 120 28.26 -4.05 3.32
N LEU A 121 28.13 -5.32 2.90
CA LEU A 121 29.22 -6.07 2.28
C LEU A 121 29.68 -5.46 0.95
N GLU A 122 28.76 -4.95 0.12
CA GLU A 122 29.13 -4.26 -1.13
C GLU A 122 29.82 -2.92 -0.87
N LEU A 123 29.31 -2.12 0.08
CA LEU A 123 29.97 -0.87 0.49
C LEU A 123 31.36 -1.13 1.06
N LYS A 124 31.50 -2.17 1.89
CA LYS A 124 32.79 -2.58 2.46
C LYS A 124 33.79 -3.04 1.41
N LYS A 125 33.35 -3.72 0.35
CA LYS A 125 34.23 -4.06 -0.80
C LYS A 125 34.68 -2.82 -1.56
N ALA A 126 33.83 -1.80 -1.64
CA ALA A 126 34.10 -0.55 -2.33
C ALA A 126 34.84 0.50 -1.47
N GLN A 127 35.05 0.25 -0.17
CA GLN A 127 35.61 1.20 0.80
C GLN A 127 36.88 1.92 0.31
N ASP A 128 37.78 1.21 -0.36
CA ASP A 128 39.06 1.73 -0.85
C ASP A 128 39.00 2.24 -2.31
N ASP A 129 37.82 2.22 -2.94
CA ASP A 129 37.57 2.70 -4.30
C ASP A 129 36.51 3.83 -4.30
N PRO A 130 36.95 5.10 -4.30
CA PRO A 130 36.05 6.25 -4.29
C PRO A 130 35.10 6.31 -5.50
N GLN A 131 35.50 5.78 -6.66
CA GLN A 131 34.63 5.76 -7.85
C GLN A 131 33.51 4.76 -7.67
N ALA A 132 33.81 3.58 -7.10
CA ALA A 132 32.81 2.58 -6.79
C ALA A 132 31.81 3.08 -5.73
N LEU A 133 32.29 3.72 -4.66
CA LEU A 133 31.41 4.30 -3.64
C LEU A 133 30.49 5.39 -4.20
N SER A 134 31.03 6.31 -4.99
CA SER A 134 30.24 7.36 -5.65
C SER A 134 29.20 6.76 -6.60
N HIS A 135 29.53 5.67 -7.31
CA HIS A 135 28.57 4.97 -8.14
C HIS A 135 27.46 4.28 -7.34
N ILE A 136 27.79 3.67 -6.19
CA ILE A 136 26.78 3.07 -5.30
C ILE A 136 25.85 4.15 -4.73
N GLU A 137 26.40 5.29 -4.30
CA GLU A 137 25.64 6.44 -3.82
C GLU A 137 24.66 6.96 -4.88
N GLU A 138 25.13 7.14 -6.12
CA GLU A 138 24.29 7.53 -7.25
C GLU A 138 23.15 6.52 -7.47
N LEU A 139 23.47 5.21 -7.50
CA LEU A 139 22.48 4.15 -7.68
C LEU A 139 21.40 4.15 -6.59
N ILE A 140 21.76 4.43 -5.33
CA ILE A 140 20.81 4.50 -4.21
C ILE A 140 19.97 5.77 -4.31
N SER A 141 20.58 6.91 -4.66
CA SER A 141 19.89 8.21 -4.79
C SER A 141 18.84 8.24 -5.90
N GLU A 142 19.03 7.43 -6.95
CA GLU A 142 18.09 7.28 -8.06
C GLU A 142 16.96 6.27 -7.79
N ARG A 143 17.04 5.51 -6.67
CA ARG A 143 16.11 4.42 -6.38
C ARG A 143 15.03 4.81 -5.40
N SER A 144 13.81 4.35 -5.65
CA SER A 144 12.75 4.36 -4.64
C SER A 144 11.78 3.19 -4.81
N LEU A 145 11.07 2.89 -3.72
CA LEU A 145 10.10 1.84 -3.55
C LEU A 145 8.78 2.46 -3.08
N LYS A 146 7.73 2.35 -3.90
CA LYS A 146 6.38 2.76 -3.50
C LYS A 146 5.50 1.54 -3.23
N LEU A 147 5.04 1.41 -1.99
CA LEU A 147 4.12 0.36 -1.56
C LEU A 147 2.70 0.91 -1.56
N VAL A 148 1.85 0.40 -2.46
CA VAL A 148 0.48 0.89 -2.63
C VAL A 148 -0.51 -0.08 -1.98
N LEU A 149 -1.08 0.31 -0.84
CA LEU A 149 -2.04 -0.51 -0.11
C LEU A 149 -3.39 -0.51 -0.82
N THR A 150 -3.99 -1.69 -0.93
CA THR A 150 -5.25 -1.87 -1.63
C THR A 150 -6.25 -2.71 -0.86
N ALA A 151 -7.52 -2.29 -0.89
CA ALA A 151 -8.61 -3.01 -0.23
C ALA A 151 -8.81 -4.40 -0.85
N HIS A 152 -9.20 -5.36 0.00
CA HIS A 152 -9.64 -6.67 -0.44
C HIS A 152 -11.15 -6.81 -0.22
N PRO A 153 -11.91 -7.31 -1.23
CA PRO A 153 -13.37 -7.50 -1.11
C PRO A 153 -13.79 -8.40 0.06
N THR A 154 -12.87 -9.26 0.51
CA THR A 154 -13.07 -10.22 1.61
C THR A 154 -11.86 -10.19 2.53
N GLN A 155 -11.59 -9.06 3.19
CA GLN A 155 -10.57 -9.03 4.24
C GLN A 155 -10.90 -10.09 5.30
N PHE A 156 -9.92 -10.93 5.64
CA PHE A 156 -10.12 -12.13 6.46
C PHE A 156 -10.34 -11.79 7.96
N TYR A 157 -9.79 -10.67 8.43
CA TYR A 157 -9.87 -10.25 9.84
C TYR A 157 -10.39 -8.82 9.98
N PRO A 158 -11.46 -8.58 10.77
CA PRO A 158 -11.83 -7.25 11.18
C PRO A 158 -10.79 -6.65 12.16
N GLY A 159 -10.76 -5.32 12.28
CA GLY A 159 -9.70 -4.61 13.03
C GLY A 159 -9.55 -5.02 14.50
N ASN A 160 -10.63 -5.47 15.13
CA ASN A 160 -10.59 -6.05 16.48
C ASN A 160 -9.79 -7.36 16.55
N VAL A 161 -9.79 -8.17 15.50
CA VAL A 161 -8.99 -9.40 15.41
C VAL A 161 -7.53 -9.07 15.11
N LEU A 162 -7.26 -8.07 14.26
CA LEU A 162 -5.90 -7.58 14.01
C LEU A 162 -5.23 -7.07 15.28
N ALA A 163 -5.96 -6.32 16.12
CA ALA A 163 -5.47 -5.88 17.42
C ALA A 163 -5.09 -7.07 18.32
N ILE A 164 -5.93 -8.11 18.37
CA ILE A 164 -5.65 -9.33 19.14
C ILE A 164 -4.41 -10.05 18.60
N ILE A 165 -4.26 -10.18 17.27
CA ILE A 165 -3.08 -10.79 16.64
C ILE A 165 -1.81 -10.06 17.10
N ASN A 166 -1.79 -8.73 17.01
CA ASN A 166 -0.63 -7.94 17.39
C ASN A 166 -0.30 -8.04 18.88
N ASP A 167 -1.31 -7.93 19.75
CA ASP A 167 -1.11 -8.04 21.20
C ASP A 167 -0.64 -9.45 21.59
N LEU A 168 -1.19 -10.48 20.92
CA LEU A 168 -0.81 -11.87 21.14
C LEU A 168 0.63 -12.12 20.68
N THR A 169 1.01 -11.61 19.50
CA THR A 169 2.37 -11.66 18.97
C THR A 169 3.36 -11.05 19.97
N ASN A 170 3.07 -9.86 20.48
CA ASN A 170 3.92 -9.17 21.46
C ASN A 170 4.01 -9.94 22.78
N ALA A 171 2.89 -10.47 23.28
CA ALA A 171 2.89 -11.27 24.50
C ALA A 171 3.67 -12.58 24.34
N ILE A 172 3.61 -13.24 23.17
CA ILE A 172 4.40 -14.43 22.85
C ILE A 172 5.89 -14.09 22.74
N LYS A 173 6.26 -12.95 22.13
CA LYS A 173 7.66 -12.49 22.03
C LYS A 173 8.33 -12.42 23.41
N VAL A 174 7.62 -11.90 24.42
CA VAL A 174 8.15 -11.74 25.79
C VAL A 174 7.76 -12.87 26.75
N ASN A 175 7.09 -13.92 26.27
CA ASN A 175 6.57 -15.05 27.06
C ASN A 175 5.66 -14.64 28.24
N ASP A 176 4.80 -13.62 28.07
CA ASP A 176 3.83 -13.22 29.09
C ASP A 176 2.58 -14.12 29.08
N ILE A 177 2.67 -15.24 29.80
CA ILE A 177 1.61 -16.27 29.87
C ILE A 177 0.26 -15.70 30.35
N ASN A 178 0.26 -14.72 31.24
CA ASN A 178 -0.99 -14.14 31.76
C ASN A 178 -1.71 -13.35 30.67
N SER A 179 -0.97 -12.49 29.95
CA SER A 179 -1.52 -11.74 28.81
C SER A 179 -1.95 -12.68 27.68
N ILE A 180 -1.13 -13.68 27.34
CA ILE A 180 -1.48 -14.70 26.32
C ILE A 180 -2.81 -15.39 26.67
N THR A 181 -2.98 -15.83 27.92
CA THR A 181 -4.20 -16.51 28.36
C THR A 181 -5.43 -15.60 28.22
N GLY A 182 -5.30 -14.33 28.62
CA GLY A 182 -6.36 -13.32 28.47
C GLY A 182 -6.72 -13.05 27.01
N LEU A 183 -5.72 -12.91 26.15
CA LEU A 183 -5.89 -12.66 24.71
C LEU A 183 -6.49 -13.85 23.98
N LEU A 184 -6.10 -15.08 24.33
CA LEU A 184 -6.74 -16.30 23.83
C LEU A 184 -8.22 -16.38 24.24
N GLN A 185 -8.56 -15.94 25.46
CA GLN A 185 -9.95 -15.86 25.88
C GLN A 185 -10.74 -14.81 25.11
N GLN A 186 -10.13 -13.65 24.84
CA GLN A 186 -10.70 -12.61 24.02
C GLN A 186 -10.92 -13.10 22.58
N LEU A 187 -9.92 -13.77 21.99
CA LEU A 187 -9.99 -14.37 20.65
C LEU A 187 -11.15 -15.36 20.54
N GLY A 188 -11.32 -16.22 21.56
CA GLY A 188 -12.41 -17.20 21.63
C GLY A 188 -13.80 -16.57 21.61
N LYS A 189 -13.95 -15.34 22.14
CA LYS A 189 -15.24 -14.60 22.21
C LYS A 189 -15.45 -13.60 21.09
N THR A 190 -14.40 -13.24 20.36
CA THR A 190 -14.44 -12.18 19.35
C THR A 190 -15.01 -12.70 18.02
N PRO A 191 -16.01 -12.03 17.41
CA PRO A 191 -16.52 -12.41 16.10
C PRO A 191 -15.55 -12.01 14.98
N PHE A 192 -15.44 -12.86 13.96
CA PHE A 192 -14.58 -12.65 12.77
C PHE A 192 -15.35 -12.14 11.56
N PHE A 193 -16.65 -11.90 11.70
CA PHE A 193 -17.52 -11.40 10.65
C PHE A 193 -18.14 -10.07 11.04
N ASN A 194 -18.32 -9.20 10.05
CA ASN A 194 -19.09 -7.98 10.21
C ASN A 194 -20.57 -8.25 9.93
N LYS A 195 -21.47 -7.59 10.68
CA LYS A 195 -22.93 -7.72 10.48
C LYS A 195 -23.45 -7.05 9.21
N ARG A 196 -22.67 -6.10 8.66
CA ARG A 196 -22.95 -5.36 7.43
C ARG A 196 -21.71 -5.36 6.55
N SER A 197 -21.91 -5.23 5.24
CA SER A 197 -20.80 -4.98 4.32
C SER A 197 -20.08 -3.68 4.71
N PRO A 198 -18.74 -3.63 4.65
CA PRO A 198 -18.00 -2.42 4.94
C PRO A 198 -18.30 -1.34 3.90
N THR A 199 -18.33 -0.08 4.32
CA THR A 199 -18.26 1.06 3.41
C THR A 199 -16.81 1.23 2.91
N PRO A 200 -16.55 1.95 1.80
CA PRO A 200 -15.18 2.22 1.37
C PRO A 200 -14.31 2.90 2.43
N VAL A 201 -14.92 3.71 3.30
CA VAL A 201 -14.24 4.35 4.43
C VAL A 201 -13.94 3.34 5.55
N ASP A 202 -14.81 2.36 5.78
CA ASP A 202 -14.53 1.27 6.72
C ASP A 202 -13.36 0.39 6.22
N GLU A 203 -13.29 0.12 4.91
CA GLU A 203 -12.17 -0.60 4.29
C GLU A 203 -10.86 0.19 4.41
N ALA A 204 -10.92 1.51 4.17
CA ALA A 204 -9.79 2.41 4.37
C ALA A 204 -9.31 2.36 5.83
N LEU A 205 -10.22 2.51 6.80
CA LEU A 205 -9.91 2.49 8.22
C LEU A 205 -9.20 1.19 8.64
N SER A 206 -9.68 0.06 8.14
CA SER A 206 -9.07 -1.24 8.38
C SER A 206 -7.60 -1.31 7.91
N LEU A 207 -7.31 -0.75 6.74
CA LEU A 207 -5.95 -0.72 6.20
C LEU A 207 -5.06 0.34 6.87
N THR A 208 -5.62 1.44 7.37
CA THR A 208 -4.85 2.42 8.14
C THR A 208 -4.28 1.86 9.44
N TRP A 209 -4.85 0.76 9.97
CA TRP A 209 -4.25 0.06 11.10
C TRP A 209 -2.83 -0.42 10.79
N PHE A 210 -2.59 -0.98 9.59
CA PHE A 210 -1.25 -1.39 9.16
C PHE A 210 -0.35 -0.20 8.94
N LEU A 211 -0.87 0.92 8.41
CA LEU A 211 -0.10 2.15 8.29
C LEU A 211 0.39 2.62 9.67
N GLU A 212 -0.51 2.74 10.65
CA GLU A 212 -0.24 3.25 11.99
C GLU A 212 0.67 2.34 12.83
N ASN A 213 0.42 1.03 12.79
CA ASN A 213 1.03 0.08 13.71
C ASN A 213 2.22 -0.68 13.11
N VAL A 214 2.34 -0.72 11.78
CA VAL A 214 3.41 -1.46 11.09
C VAL A 214 4.25 -0.51 10.22
N PHE A 215 3.70 0.01 9.12
CA PHE A 215 4.49 0.74 8.13
C PHE A 215 5.10 2.04 8.66
N TYR A 216 4.42 2.73 9.59
CA TYR A 216 4.96 3.94 10.25
C TYR A 216 6.31 3.68 10.93
N PHE A 217 6.46 2.51 11.55
CA PHE A 217 7.69 2.11 12.23
C PHE A 217 8.65 1.43 11.26
N ALA A 218 8.17 0.45 10.48
CA ALA A 218 9.01 -0.33 9.58
C ALA A 218 9.72 0.55 8.53
N ALA A 219 9.00 1.48 7.89
CA ALA A 219 9.61 2.37 6.90
C ALA A 219 10.64 3.32 7.55
N ALA A 220 10.36 3.81 8.76
CA ALA A 220 11.31 4.65 9.50
C ALA A 220 12.56 3.86 9.92
N ASN A 221 12.40 2.62 10.39
CA ASN A 221 13.52 1.75 10.76
C ASN A 221 14.39 1.43 9.53
N ILE A 222 13.79 1.00 8.42
CA ILE A 222 14.54 0.69 7.19
C ILE A 222 15.29 1.91 6.67
N GLN A 223 14.66 3.09 6.69
CA GLN A 223 15.32 4.32 6.27
C GLN A 223 16.44 4.72 7.24
N SER A 224 16.23 4.59 8.56
CA SER A 224 17.28 4.84 9.56
C SER A 224 18.47 3.91 9.37
N ASP A 225 18.23 2.61 9.19
CA ASP A 225 19.29 1.61 8.97
C ASP A 225 20.07 1.90 7.69
N LEU A 226 19.38 2.33 6.62
CA LEU A 226 20.05 2.79 5.39
C LEU A 226 20.89 4.04 5.64
N ASN A 227 20.35 5.03 6.35
CA ASN A 227 21.06 6.28 6.64
C ASN A 227 22.31 6.02 7.47
N ASP A 228 22.21 5.17 8.50
CA ASP A 228 23.33 4.78 9.36
C ASP A 228 24.38 4.00 8.54
N THR A 229 23.94 3.01 7.76
CA THR A 229 24.83 2.21 6.89
C THR A 229 25.58 3.08 5.90
N MET A 230 24.90 4.01 5.22
CA MET A 230 25.54 4.94 4.27
C MET A 230 26.47 5.93 4.97
N GLY A 231 26.06 6.44 6.13
CA GLY A 231 26.82 7.38 6.95
C GLY A 231 28.14 6.82 7.46
N GLU A 232 28.22 5.53 7.77
CA GLU A 232 29.49 4.85 8.13
C GLU A 232 30.56 4.95 7.03
N PHE A 233 30.15 5.07 5.77
CA PHE A 233 31.04 5.24 4.62
C PHE A 233 31.12 6.70 4.13
N GLY A 234 30.55 7.65 4.88
CA GLY A 234 30.53 9.08 4.54
C GLY A 234 29.66 9.42 3.33
N LEU A 235 28.68 8.57 3.01
CA LEU A 235 27.78 8.75 1.86
C LEU A 235 26.45 9.36 2.30
N ALA A 236 25.85 10.15 1.42
CA ALA A 236 24.51 10.66 1.63
C ALA A 236 23.47 9.58 1.30
N SER A 237 22.38 9.56 2.07
CA SER A 237 21.21 8.76 1.80
C SER A 237 20.05 9.65 1.35
N LYS A 238 19.09 9.05 0.66
CA LYS A 238 17.84 9.71 0.26
C LYS A 238 16.67 8.90 0.80
N LYS A 239 15.51 9.55 0.92
CA LYS A 239 14.22 8.86 1.04
C LYS A 239 14.05 7.83 -0.08
N ILE A 240 13.97 6.55 0.30
CA ILE A 240 13.78 5.44 -0.62
C ILE A 240 12.39 4.79 -0.51
N ILE A 241 11.64 5.02 0.57
CA ILE A 241 10.32 4.42 0.78
C ILE A 241 9.23 5.46 0.64
N GLU A 242 8.20 5.10 -0.13
CA GLU A 242 6.99 5.88 -0.35
C GLU A 242 5.76 4.99 -0.09
N MET A 243 4.70 5.58 0.48
CA MET A 243 3.44 4.88 0.73
C MET A 243 2.37 5.40 -0.22
N GLY A 244 1.64 4.48 -0.85
CA GLY A 244 0.44 4.76 -1.63
C GLY A 244 -0.80 4.08 -1.04
N PHE A 245 -1.96 4.59 -1.38
CA PHE A 245 -3.24 4.16 -0.83
C PHE A 245 -4.33 4.25 -1.89
N TRP A 246 -5.09 3.18 -2.08
CA TRP A 246 -6.24 3.15 -3.00
C TRP A 246 -7.62 3.22 -2.35
N PRO A 247 -7.86 2.67 -1.14
CA PRO A 247 -9.19 2.74 -0.54
C PRO A 247 -9.68 4.19 -0.43
N GLY A 248 -10.85 4.49 -1.01
CA GLY A 248 -11.40 5.85 -1.10
C GLY A 248 -10.98 6.63 -2.35
N GLY A 249 -10.02 6.15 -3.15
CA GLY A 249 -9.60 6.77 -4.41
C GLY A 249 -9.88 5.93 -5.65
N ASP A 250 -9.78 4.60 -5.55
CA ASP A 250 -10.11 3.66 -6.62
C ASP A 250 -11.62 3.49 -6.77
N ARG A 251 -12.19 4.10 -7.81
CA ARG A 251 -13.64 4.11 -8.12
C ARG A 251 -13.98 3.36 -9.39
N ASP A 252 -12.98 2.80 -10.06
CA ASP A 252 -13.17 2.01 -11.27
C ASP A 252 -14.06 0.78 -10.96
N GLY A 253 -15.24 0.76 -11.56
CA GLY A 253 -16.25 -0.28 -11.33
C GLY A 253 -16.88 -0.29 -9.92
N ASN A 254 -16.61 0.71 -9.07
CA ASN A 254 -17.13 0.78 -7.71
C ASN A 254 -17.88 2.09 -7.44
N PRO A 255 -19.22 2.13 -7.64
CA PRO A 255 -20.01 3.36 -7.45
C PRO A 255 -20.14 3.78 -5.98
N ASN A 256 -19.70 2.96 -5.02
CA ASN A 256 -19.73 3.34 -3.60
C ASN A 256 -18.57 4.27 -3.22
N VAL A 257 -17.51 4.32 -4.04
CA VAL A 257 -16.39 5.24 -3.84
C VAL A 257 -16.77 6.57 -4.50
N THR A 258 -17.19 7.51 -3.67
CA THR A 258 -17.62 8.85 -4.07
C THR A 258 -16.57 9.89 -3.71
N THR A 259 -16.68 11.09 -4.28
CA THR A 259 -15.90 12.27 -3.89
C THR A 259 -15.90 12.52 -2.37
N SER A 260 -17.07 12.35 -1.72
CA SER A 260 -17.16 12.51 -0.26
C SER A 260 -16.35 11.46 0.50
N SER A 261 -16.31 10.21 0.02
CA SER A 261 -15.48 9.16 0.59
C SER A 261 -13.99 9.45 0.41
N THR A 262 -13.57 9.99 -0.74
CA THR A 262 -12.20 10.42 -1.02
C THR A 262 -11.74 11.49 -0.03
N LEU A 263 -12.53 12.55 0.17
CA LEU A 263 -12.25 13.61 1.13
C LEU A 263 -12.18 13.07 2.57
N GLN A 264 -13.09 12.17 2.93
CA GLN A 264 -13.11 11.58 4.26
C GLN A 264 -11.86 10.72 4.53
N VAL A 265 -11.42 9.92 3.55
CA VAL A 265 -10.19 9.11 3.68
C VAL A 265 -8.95 10.00 3.75
N ALA A 266 -8.84 11.04 2.92
CA ALA A 266 -7.71 11.98 2.97
C ALA A 266 -7.60 12.67 4.34
N LYS A 267 -8.73 13.09 4.92
CA LYS A 267 -8.78 13.64 6.29
C LYS A 267 -8.37 12.60 7.34
N MET A 268 -8.89 11.37 7.21
CA MET A 268 -8.58 10.28 8.14
C MET A 268 -7.08 9.95 8.14
N LEU A 269 -6.45 9.82 6.96
CA LEU A 269 -5.02 9.55 6.84
C LEU A 269 -4.18 10.62 7.54
N ARG A 270 -4.49 11.90 7.31
CA ARG A 270 -3.85 13.03 8.01
C ARG A 270 -4.01 12.90 9.53
N GLN A 271 -5.22 12.75 10.03
CA GLN A 271 -5.48 12.70 11.48
C GLN A 271 -4.75 11.54 12.16
N ILE A 272 -4.70 10.36 11.54
CA ILE A 272 -3.98 9.20 12.09
C ILE A 272 -2.47 9.46 12.10
N LEU A 273 -1.91 10.04 11.04
CA LEU A 273 -0.49 10.39 11.01
C LEU A 273 -0.13 11.39 12.11
N PHE A 274 -0.92 12.44 12.30
CA PHE A 274 -0.66 13.43 13.35
C PHE A 274 -0.80 12.84 14.76
N ARG A 275 -1.66 11.83 14.97
CA ARG A 275 -1.66 11.04 16.22
C ARG A 275 -0.36 10.27 16.42
N CYS A 276 0.21 9.72 15.35
CA CYS A 276 1.51 9.05 15.38
C CYS A 276 2.63 10.04 15.74
N TYR A 277 2.69 11.20 15.07
CA TYR A 277 3.64 12.25 15.41
C TYR A 277 3.48 12.76 16.84
N TYR A 278 2.25 12.99 17.28
CA TYR A 278 1.99 13.44 18.64
C TYR A 278 2.42 12.40 19.69
N ARG A 279 2.22 11.10 19.43
CA ARG A 279 2.72 10.01 20.28
C ARG A 279 4.23 10.07 20.44
N ASP A 280 4.96 10.21 19.34
CA ASP A 280 6.42 10.26 19.33
C ASP A 280 6.93 11.56 19.98
N PHE A 281 6.30 12.69 19.66
CA PHE A 281 6.57 13.99 20.25
C PHE A 281 6.40 13.98 21.78
N ARG A 282 5.39 13.30 22.32
CA ARG A 282 5.22 13.19 23.79
C ARG A 282 6.40 12.51 24.46
N ASN A 283 7.04 11.55 23.80
CA ASN A 283 8.25 10.91 24.32
C ASN A 283 9.44 11.88 24.27
N LEU A 284 9.62 12.57 23.14
CA LEU A 284 10.61 13.63 22.96
C LEU A 284 10.49 14.72 24.03
N LYS A 285 9.29 15.32 24.18
CA LYS A 285 9.00 16.37 25.16
C LYS A 285 9.31 15.95 26.60
N ARG A 286 9.10 14.68 26.95
CA ARG A 286 9.39 14.17 28.30
C ARG A 286 10.90 14.12 28.61
N ARG A 287 11.75 14.04 27.59
CA ARG A 287 13.21 13.92 27.74
C ARG A 287 13.93 15.24 27.55
N ILE A 288 13.47 16.05 26.62
CA ILE A 288 14.08 17.32 26.26
C ILE A 288 13.44 18.42 27.09
N THR A 289 14.03 18.69 28.25
CA THR A 289 13.59 19.73 29.20
C THR A 289 14.66 20.81 29.38
N PHE A 290 15.43 21.05 28.31
CA PHE A 290 16.64 21.86 28.36
C PHE A 290 16.36 23.33 28.09
N LYS A 291 17.23 24.21 28.57
CA LYS A 291 17.12 25.65 28.31
C LYS A 291 17.29 25.94 26.81
N GLY A 292 16.44 26.80 26.25
CA GLY A 292 16.46 27.18 24.84
C GLY A 292 15.64 26.25 23.93
N THR A 293 14.91 25.30 24.51
CA THR A 293 14.07 24.34 23.77
C THR A 293 12.57 24.57 23.97
N GLU A 294 12.20 25.48 24.88
CA GLU A 294 10.84 25.68 25.36
C GLU A 294 9.88 26.13 24.25
N GLU A 295 10.29 27.10 23.44
CA GLU A 295 9.48 27.66 22.36
C GLU A 295 9.25 26.66 21.21
N PRO A 296 10.29 26.03 20.61
CA PRO A 296 10.06 24.97 19.61
C PRO A 296 9.18 23.82 20.12
N ILE A 297 9.33 23.42 21.39
CA ILE A 297 8.48 22.38 21.99
C ILE A 297 7.03 22.84 22.12
N ALA A 298 6.79 24.10 22.52
CA ALA A 298 5.43 24.63 22.66
C ALA A 298 4.71 24.70 21.30
N GLU A 299 5.38 25.22 20.27
CA GLU A 299 4.84 25.33 18.91
C GLU A 299 4.55 23.94 18.31
N LEU A 300 5.50 23.01 18.43
CA LEU A 300 5.29 21.62 17.98
C LEU A 300 4.12 20.96 18.71
N GLN A 301 3.96 21.20 20.02
CA GLN A 301 2.84 20.63 20.75
C GLN A 301 1.49 21.12 20.20
N ASP A 302 1.33 22.43 20.01
CA ASP A 302 0.06 23.01 19.57
C ASP A 302 -0.33 22.49 18.18
N MET A 303 0.61 22.59 17.22
CA MET A 303 0.39 22.11 15.86
C MET A 303 0.05 20.62 15.81
N LEU A 304 0.82 19.78 16.49
CA LEU A 304 0.61 18.33 16.46
C LEU A 304 -0.68 17.92 17.18
N TYR A 305 -0.99 18.54 18.32
CA TYR A 305 -2.21 18.24 19.07
C TYR A 305 -3.46 18.64 18.28
N LYS A 306 -3.47 19.86 17.73
CA LYS A 306 -4.60 20.38 16.95
C LYS A 306 -4.91 19.46 15.76
N ASN A 307 -3.91 19.10 14.96
CA ASN A 307 -4.13 18.24 13.80
C ASN A 307 -4.47 16.77 14.15
N ALA A 308 -4.10 16.30 15.34
CA ALA A 308 -4.40 14.94 15.78
C ALA A 308 -5.83 14.78 16.34
N PHE A 309 -6.39 15.83 16.95
CA PHE A 309 -7.61 15.73 17.77
C PHE A 309 -8.69 16.78 17.48
N ASP A 310 -8.36 17.91 16.85
CA ASP A 310 -9.35 18.91 16.44
C ASP A 310 -9.90 18.55 15.05
N ASN A 311 -11.21 18.28 15.00
CA ASN A 311 -11.89 17.93 13.75
C ASN A 311 -12.18 19.16 12.87
N ASP A 312 -12.12 20.36 13.44
CA ASP A 312 -12.44 21.62 12.77
C ASP A 312 -11.19 22.43 12.43
N ALA A 313 -10.00 21.88 12.68
CA ALA A 313 -8.74 22.50 12.33
C ALA A 313 -8.69 22.80 10.82
N THR A 314 -8.24 24.00 10.49
CA THR A 314 -7.84 24.35 9.12
C THR A 314 -6.64 23.49 8.74
N ASN A 315 -6.83 22.62 7.76
CA ASN A 315 -5.75 21.79 7.23
C ASN A 315 -4.90 22.64 6.28
N GLU A 316 -3.61 22.74 6.57
CA GLU A 316 -2.58 23.26 5.68
C GLU A 316 -1.36 22.33 5.72
N ASP A 317 -0.47 22.44 4.74
CA ASP A 317 0.80 21.71 4.77
C ASP A 317 1.71 22.29 5.86
N LEU A 318 1.92 21.53 6.94
CA LEU A 318 2.77 21.91 8.08
C LEU A 318 4.14 21.22 8.05
N SER A 319 4.47 20.44 7.01
CA SER A 319 5.71 19.66 6.98
C SER A 319 6.94 20.54 7.03
N GLY A 320 6.91 21.69 6.32
CA GLY A 320 8.00 22.67 6.36
C GLY A 320 8.22 23.22 7.76
N VAL A 321 7.14 23.75 8.36
CA VAL A 321 7.16 24.39 9.68
C VAL A 321 7.57 23.41 10.79
N ILE A 322 7.04 22.18 10.77
CA ILE A 322 7.42 21.13 11.73
C ILE A 322 8.92 20.83 11.63
N LYS A 323 9.45 20.67 10.41
CA LYS A 323 10.89 20.44 10.20
C LYS A 323 11.74 21.62 10.65
N GLU A 324 11.30 22.86 10.45
CA GLU A 324 12.01 24.04 10.94
C GLU A 324 12.15 24.02 12.47
N HIS A 325 11.07 23.77 13.20
CA HIS A 325 11.12 23.68 14.67
C HIS A 325 11.95 22.49 15.16
N LEU A 326 11.87 21.33 14.49
CA LEU A 326 12.71 20.18 14.82
C LEU A 326 14.20 20.44 14.55
N ASN A 327 14.53 21.13 13.46
CA ASN A 327 15.91 21.51 13.16
C ASN A 327 16.46 22.59 14.11
N ALA A 328 15.62 23.54 14.53
CA ALA A 328 15.97 24.49 15.58
C ALA A 328 16.26 23.76 16.89
N LEU A 329 15.39 22.82 17.28
CA LEU A 329 15.58 21.99 18.46
C LEU A 329 16.87 21.16 18.39
N LYS A 330 17.11 20.51 17.24
CA LYS A 330 18.34 19.76 16.93
C LYS A 330 19.58 20.63 17.10
N SER A 331 19.57 21.84 16.56
CA SER A 331 20.69 22.78 16.63
C SER A 331 20.99 23.19 18.08
N THR A 332 19.97 23.54 18.87
CA THR A 332 20.14 23.86 20.30
C THR A 332 20.72 22.68 21.08
N ILE A 333 20.24 21.47 20.83
CA ILE A 333 20.72 20.27 21.54
C ILE A 333 22.18 19.96 21.22
N ILE A 334 22.59 20.12 19.97
CA ILE A 334 23.99 19.91 19.55
C ILE A 334 24.92 20.96 20.15
N ASN A 335 24.55 22.23 20.03
CA ASN A 335 25.44 23.35 20.39
C ASN A 335 25.52 23.57 21.90
N ASP A 336 24.41 23.41 22.61
CA ASP A 336 24.29 23.84 24.02
C ASP A 336 24.14 22.67 25.00
N HIS A 337 23.80 21.47 24.52
CA HIS A 337 23.45 20.31 25.37
C HIS A 337 24.13 18.99 24.95
N GLU A 338 25.28 19.09 24.27
CA GLU A 338 26.17 17.95 23.93
C GLU A 338 25.47 16.80 23.17
N GLY A 339 24.40 17.08 22.43
CA GLY A 339 23.68 16.05 21.67
C GLY A 339 22.81 15.12 22.53
N LEU A 340 22.54 15.44 23.80
CA LEU A 340 21.77 14.57 24.69
C LEU A 340 20.33 14.36 24.16
N PHE A 341 19.96 13.10 23.92
CA PHE A 341 18.68 12.67 23.32
C PHE A 341 18.43 13.14 21.88
N LEU A 342 19.47 13.55 21.13
CA LEU A 342 19.37 13.99 19.75
C LEU A 342 18.60 13.01 18.84
N LYS A 343 18.82 11.71 19.03
CA LYS A 343 18.15 10.65 18.25
C LYS A 343 16.62 10.75 18.27
N LEU A 344 16.01 11.19 19.37
CA LEU A 344 14.54 11.36 19.42
C LEU A 344 14.04 12.46 18.48
N VAL A 345 14.86 13.50 18.26
CA VAL A 345 14.55 14.58 17.32
C VAL A 345 14.77 14.11 15.90
N ASP A 346 15.88 13.43 15.64
CA ASP A 346 16.19 12.86 14.32
C ASP A 346 15.15 11.83 13.87
N ASP A 347 14.72 10.93 14.76
CA ASP A 347 13.70 9.92 14.47
C ASP A 347 12.37 10.58 14.07
N LEU A 348 11.95 11.64 14.77
CA LEU A 348 10.71 12.36 14.44
C LEU A 348 10.87 13.17 13.15
N LEU A 349 12.01 13.82 12.94
CA LEU A 349 12.31 14.53 11.69
C LEU A 349 12.23 13.58 10.48
N LEU A 350 12.85 12.40 10.59
CA LEU A 350 12.83 11.36 9.56
C LEU A 350 11.40 10.93 9.22
N LYS A 351 10.56 10.72 10.23
CA LYS A 351 9.15 10.35 10.03
C LYS A 351 8.33 11.48 9.38
N VAL A 352 8.66 12.75 9.64
CA VAL A 352 8.06 13.89 8.93
C VAL A 352 8.50 13.91 7.46
N GLU A 353 9.76 13.62 7.16
CA GLU A 353 10.25 13.52 5.78
C GLU A 353 9.64 12.34 4.99
N LEU A 354 9.42 11.20 5.67
CA LEU A 354 8.83 10.02 5.07
C LEU A 354 7.34 10.19 4.76
N PHE A 355 6.55 10.73 5.68
CA PHE A 355 5.09 10.70 5.60
C PHE A 355 4.40 12.07 5.38
N GLY A 356 5.14 13.17 5.54
CA GLY A 356 4.63 14.53 5.34
C GLY A 356 3.43 14.85 6.23
N ASN A 357 2.30 15.22 5.62
CA ASN A 357 1.03 15.46 6.33
C ASN A 357 -0.09 14.49 5.93
N HIS A 358 0.19 13.56 5.02
CA HIS A 358 -0.83 12.78 4.31
C HIS A 358 -0.75 11.28 4.57
N PHE A 359 0.29 10.81 5.25
CA PHE A 359 0.59 9.42 5.59
C PHE A 359 0.93 8.55 4.38
N ALA A 360 0.00 8.43 3.44
CA ALA A 360 0.14 7.69 2.20
C ALA A 360 -0.58 8.45 1.08
N SER A 361 0.01 8.44 -0.11
CA SER A 361 -0.53 9.14 -1.28
C SER A 361 -1.81 8.45 -1.76
N LEU A 362 -2.93 9.16 -1.78
CA LEU A 362 -4.22 8.66 -2.24
C LEU A 362 -4.29 8.74 -3.77
N ASP A 363 -4.21 7.60 -4.43
CA ASP A 363 -4.34 7.51 -5.88
C ASP A 363 -5.82 7.56 -6.29
N ILE A 364 -6.15 8.38 -7.28
CA ILE A 364 -7.47 8.36 -7.93
C ILE A 364 -7.41 7.46 -9.14
N ARG A 365 -8.40 6.57 -9.34
CA ARG A 365 -8.45 5.68 -10.51
C ARG A 365 -9.84 5.65 -11.12
N GLN A 366 -9.94 5.87 -12.43
CA GLN A 366 -11.22 5.80 -13.17
C GLN A 366 -11.04 5.19 -14.56
N ASP A 367 -12.08 4.54 -15.07
CA ASP A 367 -12.13 3.95 -16.41
C ASP A 367 -12.17 5.01 -17.52
N SER A 368 -11.36 4.81 -18.56
CA SER A 368 -11.25 5.69 -19.71
C SER A 368 -12.59 5.98 -20.40
N ARG A 369 -13.55 5.05 -20.41
CA ARG A 369 -14.89 5.24 -21.01
C ARG A 369 -15.71 6.28 -20.25
N ILE A 370 -15.64 6.26 -18.91
CA ILE A 370 -16.31 7.26 -18.08
C ILE A 370 -15.67 8.63 -18.31
N LEU A 371 -14.33 8.69 -18.40
CA LEU A 371 -13.60 9.93 -18.68
C LEU A 371 -13.94 10.51 -20.06
N ARG A 372 -14.01 9.68 -21.11
CA ARG A 372 -14.47 10.09 -22.46
C ARG A 372 -15.88 10.68 -22.42
N THR A 373 -16.77 10.06 -21.65
CA THR A 373 -18.16 10.51 -21.49
C THR A 373 -18.22 11.85 -20.75
N ALA A 374 -17.43 12.00 -19.69
CA ALA A 374 -17.29 13.27 -18.96
C ALA A 374 -16.71 14.38 -19.84
N HIS A 375 -15.72 14.07 -20.68
CA HIS A 375 -15.15 15.02 -21.66
C HIS A 375 -16.19 15.47 -22.68
N ALA A 376 -16.93 14.55 -23.28
CA ALA A 376 -18.01 14.86 -24.21
C ALA A 376 -19.10 15.75 -23.57
N TYR A 377 -19.48 15.43 -22.33
CA TYR A 377 -20.41 16.27 -21.57
C TYR A 377 -19.85 17.68 -21.33
N CYS A 378 -18.62 17.81 -20.83
CA CYS A 378 -17.99 19.10 -20.58
C CYS A 378 -17.86 19.95 -21.85
N ARG A 379 -17.48 19.32 -22.99
CA ARG A 379 -17.45 20.00 -24.29
C ARG A 379 -18.81 20.61 -24.64
N SER A 380 -19.91 19.90 -24.43
CA SER A 380 -21.26 20.39 -24.74
C SER A 380 -21.67 21.64 -23.94
N LEU A 381 -21.06 21.87 -22.78
CA LEU A 381 -21.30 23.04 -21.94
C LEU A 381 -20.46 24.26 -22.35
N LEU A 382 -19.36 24.05 -23.07
CA LEU A 382 -18.47 25.12 -23.50
C LEU A 382 -19.05 25.86 -24.72
N PRO A 383 -18.90 27.20 -24.81
CA PRO A 383 -19.33 27.96 -25.98
C PRO A 383 -18.74 27.39 -27.28
N GLY A 384 -19.62 27.12 -28.26
CA GLY A 384 -19.21 26.51 -29.54
C GLY A 384 -18.59 25.12 -29.38
N ASN A 385 -19.06 24.33 -28.40
CA ASN A 385 -18.56 22.99 -28.08
C ASN A 385 -17.06 22.98 -27.74
N GLY A 386 -16.53 24.08 -27.17
CA GLY A 386 -15.11 24.28 -26.89
C GLY A 386 -14.21 24.49 -28.12
N GLY A 387 -14.80 24.52 -29.32
CA GLY A 387 -14.09 24.47 -30.60
C GLY A 387 -13.98 23.06 -31.20
N TYR A 388 -14.64 22.06 -30.62
CA TYR A 388 -14.68 20.69 -31.13
C TYR A 388 -15.83 20.48 -32.11
N PRO A 389 -15.62 19.69 -33.19
CA PRO A 389 -16.70 19.31 -34.08
C PRO A 389 -17.67 18.34 -33.40
N ASP A 390 -18.93 18.33 -33.84
CA ASP A 390 -19.99 17.46 -33.27
C ASP A 390 -19.64 15.98 -33.34
N ASN A 391 -18.87 15.56 -34.34
CA ASN A 391 -18.44 14.18 -34.56
C ASN A 391 -17.06 13.84 -33.96
N TYR A 392 -16.50 14.67 -33.06
CA TYR A 392 -15.16 14.48 -32.49
C TYR A 392 -14.88 13.05 -31.99
N ASP A 393 -15.81 12.44 -31.27
CA ASP A 393 -15.61 11.11 -30.67
C ASP A 393 -15.45 9.99 -31.70
N ALA A 394 -15.98 10.19 -32.91
CA ALA A 394 -15.86 9.28 -34.04
C ALA A 394 -14.61 9.51 -34.91
N LEU A 395 -13.84 10.58 -34.65
CA LEU A 395 -12.64 10.89 -35.43
C LEU A 395 -11.51 9.88 -35.19
N PRO A 396 -10.63 9.66 -36.18
CA PRO A 396 -9.37 8.96 -35.98
C PRO A 396 -8.51 9.63 -34.91
N GLU A 397 -7.68 8.85 -34.22
CA GLU A 397 -6.84 9.33 -33.12
C GLU A 397 -5.98 10.54 -33.51
N GLU A 398 -5.32 10.52 -34.67
CA GLU A 398 -4.47 11.64 -35.12
C GLU A 398 -5.24 12.95 -35.31
N GLU A 399 -6.52 12.89 -35.69
CA GLU A 399 -7.36 14.06 -35.82
C GLU A 399 -7.82 14.56 -34.45
N LYS A 400 -8.15 13.64 -33.52
CA LYS A 400 -8.46 14.00 -32.13
C LYS A 400 -7.30 14.75 -31.48
N LEU A 401 -6.08 14.22 -31.58
CA LEU A 401 -4.88 14.82 -31.00
C LEU A 401 -4.59 16.22 -31.53
N ARG A 402 -4.92 16.51 -32.80
CA ARG A 402 -4.74 17.85 -33.41
C ARG A 402 -5.76 18.87 -32.91
N LEU A 403 -6.95 18.42 -32.51
CA LEU A 403 -8.04 19.29 -32.06
C LEU A 403 -7.93 19.64 -30.57
N ILE A 404 -7.19 18.85 -29.80
CA ILE A 404 -6.97 19.12 -28.37
C ILE A 404 -6.20 20.43 -28.19
N SER A 405 -6.80 21.34 -27.42
CA SER A 405 -6.35 22.73 -27.34
C SER A 405 -5.85 23.14 -25.96
N PHE A 406 -6.20 22.35 -24.91
CA PHE A 406 -5.82 22.62 -23.53
C PHE A 406 -6.26 24.03 -23.08
N LYS A 407 -7.45 24.47 -23.47
CA LYS A 407 -8.00 25.75 -22.98
C LYS A 407 -8.37 25.63 -21.51
N GLU A 408 -8.03 26.65 -20.74
CA GLU A 408 -8.45 26.79 -19.34
C GLU A 408 -9.81 27.49 -19.31
N THR A 409 -10.66 27.12 -18.35
CA THR A 409 -11.89 27.87 -18.07
C THR A 409 -11.83 28.49 -16.67
N PRO A 410 -12.15 29.79 -16.52
CA PRO A 410 -12.09 30.46 -15.24
C PRO A 410 -13.22 30.03 -14.28
N ASP A 411 -14.36 29.60 -14.83
CA ASP A 411 -15.54 29.20 -14.06
C ASP A 411 -15.67 27.67 -13.99
N GLN A 412 -16.15 27.16 -12.85
CA GLN A 412 -16.57 25.77 -12.73
C GLN A 412 -17.72 25.48 -13.71
N LEU A 413 -17.56 24.45 -14.51
CA LEU A 413 -18.62 23.98 -15.40
C LEU A 413 -19.86 23.55 -14.60
N GLN A 414 -21.03 23.68 -15.23
CA GLN A 414 -22.29 23.25 -14.62
C GLN A 414 -22.24 21.77 -14.24
N VAL A 415 -22.81 21.47 -13.06
CA VAL A 415 -22.86 20.12 -12.51
C VAL A 415 -23.80 19.25 -13.33
N SER A 416 -23.30 18.08 -13.76
CA SER A 416 -24.11 17.09 -14.46
C SER A 416 -25.19 16.47 -13.59
N GLU A 417 -26.32 16.11 -14.18
CA GLU A 417 -27.32 15.24 -13.54
C GLU A 417 -26.88 13.76 -13.55
N ASP A 418 -25.95 13.37 -14.42
CA ASP A 418 -25.37 12.03 -14.42
C ASP A 418 -24.46 11.85 -13.19
N PRO A 419 -24.75 10.87 -12.30
CA PRO A 419 -23.99 10.70 -11.07
C PRO A 419 -22.49 10.41 -11.28
N LEU A 420 -22.11 9.69 -12.35
CA LEU A 420 -20.72 9.33 -12.61
C LEU A 420 -19.92 10.52 -13.16
N ILE A 421 -20.54 11.31 -14.05
CA ILE A 421 -19.90 12.53 -14.58
C ILE A 421 -19.75 13.55 -13.47
N LYS A 422 -20.80 13.76 -12.68
CA LYS A 422 -20.78 14.64 -11.51
C LYS A 422 -19.64 14.24 -10.56
N ASP A 423 -19.59 12.97 -10.16
CA ASP A 423 -18.57 12.45 -9.24
C ASP A 423 -17.15 12.57 -9.81
N THR A 424 -16.96 12.37 -11.12
CA THR A 424 -15.67 12.56 -11.79
C THR A 424 -15.20 14.01 -11.69
N MET A 425 -16.07 14.98 -12.00
CA MET A 425 -15.73 16.41 -11.91
C MET A 425 -15.48 16.84 -10.46
N GLU A 426 -16.38 16.48 -9.53
CA GLU A 426 -16.25 16.81 -8.12
C GLU A 426 -14.95 16.24 -7.52
N THR A 427 -14.49 15.09 -8.01
CA THR A 427 -13.22 14.51 -7.57
C THR A 427 -11.99 15.21 -8.12
N ILE A 428 -12.02 15.67 -9.37
CA ILE A 428 -10.94 16.50 -9.92
C ILE A 428 -10.78 17.77 -9.07
N ALA A 429 -11.89 18.40 -8.66
CA ALA A 429 -11.87 19.53 -7.74
C ALA A 429 -11.39 19.13 -6.32
N ALA A 430 -11.84 17.97 -5.82
CA ALA A 430 -11.41 17.46 -4.51
C ALA A 430 -9.91 17.17 -4.44
N MET A 431 -9.28 16.74 -5.55
CA MET A 431 -7.83 16.56 -5.60
C MET A 431 -7.10 17.87 -5.30
N ASN A 432 -7.51 18.98 -5.90
CA ASN A 432 -6.91 20.29 -5.65
C ASN A 432 -7.06 20.70 -4.17
N LEU A 433 -8.27 20.50 -3.61
CA LEU A 433 -8.53 20.77 -2.20
C LEU A 433 -7.64 19.93 -1.26
N ILE A 434 -7.50 18.63 -1.54
CA ILE A 434 -6.66 17.74 -0.74
C ILE A 434 -5.19 18.15 -0.84
N GLN A 435 -4.70 18.53 -2.02
CA GLN A 435 -3.32 18.99 -2.18
C GLN A 435 -3.05 20.27 -1.39
N GLN A 436 -3.96 21.24 -1.42
CA GLN A 436 -3.84 22.47 -0.62
C GLN A 436 -3.82 22.18 0.89
N GLN A 437 -4.62 21.21 1.33
CA GLN A 437 -4.78 20.87 2.74
C GLN A 437 -3.69 19.96 3.30
N ASN A 438 -3.21 18.99 2.51
CA ASN A 438 -2.38 17.88 2.96
C ASN A 438 -1.00 17.84 2.26
N GLY A 439 -0.74 18.78 1.35
CA GLY A 439 0.43 18.82 0.47
C GLY A 439 0.18 18.09 -0.85
N GLU A 440 0.91 18.48 -1.89
CA GLU A 440 0.79 17.96 -3.26
C GLU A 440 0.77 16.42 -3.31
N GLU A 441 1.71 15.79 -2.61
CA GLU A 441 1.89 14.34 -2.59
C GLU A 441 0.65 13.57 -2.07
N ALA A 442 -0.23 14.23 -1.32
CA ALA A 442 -1.42 13.62 -0.74
C ALA A 442 -2.37 13.03 -1.79
N THR A 443 -2.48 13.64 -2.97
CA THR A 443 -3.25 13.09 -4.10
C THR A 443 -2.79 13.71 -5.42
N HIS A 444 -1.64 13.24 -5.90
CA HIS A 444 -1.03 13.74 -7.14
C HIS A 444 -1.21 12.78 -8.32
N ARG A 445 -1.72 11.56 -8.11
CA ARG A 445 -1.81 10.55 -9.20
C ARG A 445 -3.24 10.29 -9.62
N PHE A 446 -3.46 10.35 -10.94
CA PHE A 446 -4.68 9.91 -11.57
C PHE A 446 -4.39 8.74 -12.51
N ILE A 447 -4.87 7.55 -12.14
CA ILE A 447 -4.72 6.31 -12.89
C ILE A 447 -5.90 6.15 -13.85
N ILE A 448 -5.60 5.89 -15.12
CA ILE A 448 -6.60 5.72 -16.18
C ILE A 448 -6.70 4.24 -16.52
N SER A 449 -7.71 3.55 -16.00
CA SER A 449 -7.96 2.13 -16.35
C SER A 449 -8.37 1.99 -17.80
N ASN A 450 -8.09 0.83 -18.38
CA ASN A 450 -8.40 0.52 -19.76
C ASN A 450 -7.95 1.66 -20.71
N CYS A 451 -6.72 2.15 -20.52
CA CYS A 451 -6.13 3.19 -21.34
C CYS A 451 -5.72 2.59 -22.70
N GLN A 452 -6.30 3.12 -23.78
CA GLN A 452 -6.16 2.52 -25.12
C GLN A 452 -5.56 3.49 -26.14
N GLN A 453 -5.64 4.80 -25.87
CA GLN A 453 -5.28 5.85 -26.82
C GLN A 453 -4.59 7.02 -26.09
N ALA A 454 -3.77 7.79 -26.80
CA ALA A 454 -3.11 8.96 -26.22
C ALA A 454 -4.15 10.04 -25.86
N SER A 455 -5.24 10.12 -26.63
CA SER A 455 -6.36 11.01 -26.34
C SER A 455 -6.97 10.76 -24.96
N ASP A 456 -6.91 9.55 -24.41
CA ASP A 456 -7.47 9.25 -23.08
C ASP A 456 -6.80 10.08 -21.99
N ILE A 457 -5.48 10.29 -22.10
CA ILE A 457 -4.71 11.09 -21.15
C ILE A 457 -4.92 12.59 -21.43
N LEU A 458 -4.85 13.00 -22.70
CA LEU A 458 -4.94 14.41 -23.05
C LEU A 458 -6.35 15.00 -22.80
N GLN A 459 -7.40 14.21 -23.00
CA GLN A 459 -8.76 14.59 -22.64
C GLN A 459 -8.94 14.71 -21.12
N LEU A 460 -8.28 13.83 -20.34
CA LEU A 460 -8.30 13.95 -18.89
C LEU A 460 -7.60 15.25 -18.44
N ILE A 461 -6.47 15.62 -19.04
CA ILE A 461 -5.82 16.91 -18.76
C ILE A 461 -6.80 18.07 -19.02
N GLU A 462 -7.54 18.06 -20.13
CA GLU A 462 -8.55 19.09 -20.37
C GLU A 462 -9.65 19.10 -19.32
N LEU A 463 -10.11 17.94 -18.84
CA LEU A 463 -11.06 17.88 -17.72
C LEU A 463 -10.50 18.57 -16.47
N PHE A 464 -9.21 18.41 -16.16
CA PHE A 464 -8.56 19.15 -15.07
C PHE A 464 -8.58 20.66 -15.32
N LEU A 465 -8.15 21.10 -16.50
CA LEU A 465 -8.11 22.53 -16.88
C LEU A 465 -9.51 23.18 -16.95
N TRP A 466 -10.56 22.38 -17.13
CA TRP A 466 -11.96 22.83 -17.11
C TRP A 466 -12.59 22.76 -15.71
N ASN A 467 -11.89 22.22 -14.73
CA ASN A 467 -12.39 22.04 -13.36
C ASN A 467 -11.51 22.75 -12.30
N GLY A 468 -10.99 23.92 -12.66
CA GLY A 468 -10.31 24.82 -11.74
C GLY A 468 -8.82 24.58 -11.57
N TRP A 469 -8.22 23.65 -12.32
CA TRP A 469 -6.77 23.56 -12.43
C TRP A 469 -6.25 24.50 -13.50
N LYS A 470 -5.06 25.05 -13.27
CA LYS A 470 -4.32 25.85 -14.25
C LYS A 470 -3.13 25.07 -14.75
N LYS A 471 -2.64 25.40 -15.95
CA LYS A 471 -1.44 24.79 -16.53
C LYS A 471 -0.20 24.95 -15.66
N GLU A 472 -0.05 26.13 -15.07
CA GLU A 472 1.10 26.47 -14.20
C GLU A 472 1.12 25.67 -12.89
N ASP A 473 -0.06 25.27 -12.41
CA ASP A 473 -0.26 24.58 -11.13
C ASP A 473 -0.80 23.15 -11.32
N LEU A 474 -0.66 22.55 -12.52
CA LEU A 474 -1.14 21.19 -12.79
C LEU A 474 -0.14 20.17 -12.24
N THR A 475 -0.20 19.93 -10.94
CA THR A 475 0.70 19.04 -10.18
C THR A 475 0.21 17.58 -10.17
N VAL A 476 -0.34 17.11 -11.29
CA VAL A 476 -0.93 15.77 -11.41
C VAL A 476 -0.13 14.88 -12.34
N ASP A 477 0.24 13.71 -11.84
CA ASP A 477 0.85 12.63 -12.60
C ASP A 477 -0.24 11.73 -13.18
N PHE A 478 -0.39 11.78 -14.50
CA PHE A 478 -1.35 10.97 -15.23
C PHE A 478 -0.75 9.61 -15.57
N VAL A 479 -1.29 8.56 -14.94
CA VAL A 479 -0.75 7.20 -14.97
C VAL A 479 -1.61 6.32 -15.88
N PRO A 480 -1.19 6.00 -17.11
CA PRO A 480 -1.91 5.04 -17.94
C PRO A 480 -1.80 3.63 -17.36
N LEU A 481 -2.92 2.92 -17.31
CA LEU A 481 -2.99 1.51 -16.95
C LEU A 481 -3.30 0.66 -18.21
N PHE A 482 -2.33 -0.15 -18.63
CA PHE A 482 -2.47 -1.10 -19.73
C PHE A 482 -2.79 -2.50 -19.19
N GLU A 483 -3.99 -3.01 -19.51
CA GLU A 483 -4.55 -4.21 -18.87
C GLU A 483 -4.68 -5.41 -19.80
N THR A 484 -5.06 -5.22 -21.07
CA THR A 484 -5.22 -6.34 -22.01
C THR A 484 -3.92 -6.64 -22.76
N VAL A 485 -3.82 -7.84 -23.34
CA VAL A 485 -2.66 -8.24 -24.15
C VAL A 485 -2.47 -7.29 -25.34
N ASN A 486 -3.57 -6.81 -25.93
CA ASN A 486 -3.52 -5.88 -27.05
C ASN A 486 -3.04 -4.49 -26.60
N ASP A 487 -3.51 -3.99 -25.46
CA ASP A 487 -3.08 -2.69 -24.92
C ASP A 487 -1.59 -2.72 -24.59
N LEU A 488 -1.12 -3.80 -23.94
CA LEU A 488 0.30 -4.01 -23.62
C LEU A 488 1.19 -3.98 -24.87
N LYS A 489 0.71 -4.57 -25.98
CA LYS A 489 1.43 -4.54 -27.26
C LYS A 489 1.49 -3.13 -27.87
N GLY A 490 0.43 -2.33 -27.69
CA GLY A 490 0.33 -0.96 -28.20
C GLY A 490 0.93 0.13 -27.31
N ALA A 491 1.20 -0.18 -26.03
CA ALA A 491 1.58 0.76 -24.98
C ALA A 491 2.72 1.71 -25.39
N GLY A 492 3.79 1.17 -25.98
CA GLY A 492 4.92 1.96 -26.46
C GLY A 492 4.51 3.06 -27.45
N THR A 493 3.74 2.68 -28.48
CA THR A 493 3.25 3.62 -29.51
C THR A 493 2.38 4.72 -28.91
N ILE A 494 1.52 4.37 -27.95
CA ILE A 494 0.66 5.34 -27.26
C ILE A 494 1.51 6.37 -26.51
N MET A 495 2.51 5.91 -25.75
CA MET A 495 3.41 6.80 -25.02
C MET A 495 4.29 7.65 -25.93
N GLU A 496 4.74 7.13 -27.08
CA GLU A 496 5.51 7.91 -28.04
C GLU A 496 4.69 9.08 -28.62
N LYS A 497 3.40 8.87 -28.90
CA LYS A 497 2.50 9.95 -29.32
C LYS A 497 2.37 11.03 -28.23
N LEU A 498 2.23 10.60 -26.97
CA LEU A 498 2.15 11.51 -25.83
C LEU A 498 3.44 12.32 -25.66
N TYR A 499 4.62 11.69 -25.70
CA TYR A 499 5.90 12.39 -25.56
C TYR A 499 6.25 13.30 -26.74
N SER A 500 5.61 13.08 -27.89
CA SER A 500 5.70 13.95 -29.06
C SER A 500 4.74 15.14 -28.99
N ASN A 501 3.71 15.09 -28.14
CA ASN A 501 2.81 16.21 -27.90
C ASN A 501 3.52 17.30 -27.07
N THR A 502 3.54 18.53 -27.58
CA THR A 502 4.29 19.65 -26.97
C THR A 502 3.79 19.99 -25.57
N PHE A 503 2.48 19.98 -25.35
CA PHE A 503 1.90 20.27 -24.05
C PHE A 503 2.28 19.18 -23.04
N TYR A 504 2.07 17.92 -23.40
CA TYR A 504 2.36 16.80 -22.51
C TYR A 504 3.86 16.68 -22.20
N ARG A 505 4.74 16.94 -23.18
CA ARG A 505 6.19 16.93 -22.94
C ARG A 505 6.61 18.01 -21.95
N GLN A 506 6.01 19.20 -22.06
CA GLN A 506 6.24 20.30 -21.12
C GLN A 506 5.71 19.94 -19.72
N HIS A 507 4.49 19.41 -19.62
CA HIS A 507 3.92 18.90 -18.37
C HIS A 507 4.86 17.89 -17.69
N ILE A 508 5.32 16.87 -18.41
CA ILE A 508 6.27 15.87 -17.87
C ILE A 508 7.59 16.51 -17.44
N LYS A 509 8.06 17.55 -18.12
CA LYS A 509 9.27 18.28 -17.72
C LYS A 509 9.06 19.01 -16.40
N ASP A 510 7.90 19.64 -16.23
CA ASP A 510 7.52 20.36 -15.00
C ASP A 510 7.30 19.37 -13.83
N ARG A 511 6.88 18.14 -14.14
CA ARG A 511 6.85 16.98 -13.22
C ARG A 511 8.20 16.26 -13.06
N GLY A 512 9.32 16.94 -13.34
CA GLY A 512 10.67 16.40 -13.09
C GLY A 512 11.17 15.36 -14.10
N ASN A 513 10.62 15.34 -15.31
CA ASN A 513 10.89 14.35 -16.36
C ASN A 513 10.65 12.90 -15.91
N LYS A 514 9.60 12.67 -15.11
CA LYS A 514 9.22 11.34 -14.64
C LYS A 514 7.88 10.92 -15.25
N GLN A 515 7.76 9.65 -15.60
CA GLN A 515 6.49 9.03 -15.96
C GLN A 515 6.28 7.76 -15.14
N ASP A 516 5.13 7.68 -14.48
CA ASP A 516 4.62 6.43 -13.92
C ASP A 516 3.71 5.74 -14.95
N ILE A 517 3.89 4.42 -15.17
CA ILE A 517 3.02 3.61 -16.04
C ILE A 517 2.61 2.35 -15.28
N MET A 518 1.31 2.08 -15.24
CA MET A 518 0.76 0.92 -14.56
C MET A 518 0.51 -0.24 -15.52
N LEU A 519 0.85 -1.47 -15.11
CA LEU A 519 0.64 -2.68 -15.88
C LEU A 519 -0.25 -3.67 -15.12
N GLY A 520 -1.34 -4.10 -15.76
CA GLY A 520 -2.34 -5.00 -15.17
C GLY A 520 -1.99 -6.48 -15.35
N PHE A 521 -1.45 -7.13 -14.31
CA PHE A 521 -1.11 -8.56 -14.38
C PHE A 521 -2.32 -9.49 -14.30
N SER A 522 -3.25 -9.22 -13.39
CA SER A 522 -4.41 -10.09 -13.22
C SER A 522 -5.33 -10.06 -14.43
N ASP A 523 -5.59 -8.88 -15.00
CA ASP A 523 -6.51 -8.73 -16.13
C ASP A 523 -5.92 -9.27 -17.43
N SER A 524 -4.63 -9.03 -17.70
CA SER A 524 -3.94 -9.69 -18.81
C SER A 524 -3.89 -11.21 -18.66
N THR A 525 -3.83 -11.74 -17.44
CA THR A 525 -3.92 -13.19 -17.19
C THR A 525 -5.32 -13.74 -17.49
N LYS A 526 -6.39 -12.99 -17.19
CA LYS A 526 -7.77 -13.38 -17.56
C LYS A 526 -7.98 -13.36 -19.07
N ASP A 527 -7.35 -12.40 -19.76
CA ASP A 527 -7.43 -12.21 -21.21
C ASP A 527 -6.64 -13.26 -22.00
N GLY A 528 -5.33 -13.38 -21.75
CA GLY A 528 -4.41 -14.21 -22.54
C GLY A 528 -3.90 -15.49 -21.87
N GLY A 529 -4.24 -15.74 -20.61
CA GLY A 529 -3.63 -16.79 -19.80
C GLY A 529 -2.24 -16.41 -19.26
N TYR A 530 -1.76 -17.14 -18.25
CA TYR A 530 -0.60 -16.74 -17.44
C TYR A 530 0.69 -16.55 -18.23
N LEU A 531 1.04 -17.47 -19.13
CA LEU A 531 2.29 -17.40 -19.89
C LEU A 531 2.30 -16.21 -20.87
N MET A 532 1.23 -16.06 -21.65
CA MET A 532 1.11 -14.99 -22.63
C MET A 532 1.07 -13.61 -21.95
N ALA A 533 0.36 -13.49 -20.83
CA ALA A 533 0.31 -12.27 -20.04
C ALA A 533 1.72 -11.83 -19.58
N ASN A 534 2.47 -12.72 -18.94
CA ASN A 534 3.82 -12.40 -18.46
C ASN A 534 4.80 -12.07 -19.60
N TRP A 535 4.72 -12.80 -20.72
CA TRP A 535 5.52 -12.47 -21.91
C TRP A 535 5.15 -11.11 -22.50
N SER A 536 3.86 -10.79 -22.57
CA SER A 536 3.36 -9.50 -23.07
C SER A 536 3.78 -8.35 -22.16
N ILE A 537 3.72 -8.54 -20.84
CA ILE A 537 4.21 -7.56 -19.86
C ILE A 537 5.71 -7.34 -19.98
N PHE A 538 6.51 -8.40 -20.12
CA PHE A 538 7.95 -8.27 -20.34
C PHE A 538 8.25 -7.44 -21.60
N ASN A 539 7.61 -7.75 -22.72
CA ASN A 539 7.78 -7.00 -23.96
C ASN A 539 7.31 -5.54 -23.85
N ALA A 540 6.18 -5.30 -23.15
CA ALA A 540 5.68 -3.95 -22.89
C ALA A 540 6.68 -3.16 -22.04
N LYS A 541 7.21 -3.73 -20.96
CA LYS A 541 8.23 -3.09 -20.11
C LYS A 541 9.48 -2.73 -20.90
N SER A 542 9.96 -3.63 -21.75
CA SER A 542 11.13 -3.37 -22.59
C SER A 542 10.87 -2.25 -23.61
N SER A 543 9.74 -2.30 -24.31
CA SER A 543 9.33 -1.29 -25.29
C SER A 543 9.14 0.10 -24.65
N LEU A 544 8.44 0.17 -23.52
CA LEU A 544 8.22 1.41 -22.78
C LEU A 544 9.54 1.98 -22.23
N THR A 545 10.43 1.14 -21.74
CA THR A 545 11.78 1.56 -21.31
C THR A 545 12.57 2.17 -22.47
N HIS A 546 12.53 1.54 -23.65
CA HIS A 546 13.20 2.07 -24.83
C HIS A 546 12.66 3.45 -25.25
N ILE A 547 11.33 3.59 -25.29
CA ILE A 547 10.66 4.82 -25.75
C ILE A 547 10.83 5.96 -24.74
N THR A 548 10.72 5.70 -23.45
CA THR A 548 10.97 6.71 -22.40
C THR A 548 12.42 7.22 -22.42
N ASN A 549 13.39 6.30 -22.55
CA ASN A 549 14.81 6.66 -22.69
C ASN A 549 15.06 7.51 -23.95
N LYS A 550 14.44 7.19 -25.09
CA LYS A 550 14.53 7.99 -26.32
C LYS A 550 14.12 9.45 -26.11
N HIS A 551 13.20 9.72 -25.18
CA HIS A 551 12.71 11.07 -24.87
C HIS A 551 13.34 11.70 -23.61
N ASN A 552 14.37 11.05 -23.03
CA ASN A 552 15.02 11.45 -21.77
C ASN A 552 14.01 11.60 -20.61
N ILE A 553 13.14 10.61 -20.44
CA ILE A 553 12.14 10.55 -19.38
C ILE A 553 12.48 9.37 -18.46
N SER A 554 12.50 9.61 -17.15
CA SER A 554 12.67 8.58 -16.13
C SER A 554 11.36 7.81 -15.95
N LEU A 555 11.41 6.49 -16.17
CA LEU A 555 10.24 5.62 -16.10
C LEU A 555 10.17 4.90 -14.75
N ALA A 556 8.98 4.91 -14.14
CA ALA A 556 8.61 4.04 -13.04
C ALA A 556 7.52 3.06 -13.50
N PHE A 557 7.72 1.77 -13.24
CA PHE A 557 6.66 0.78 -13.44
C PHE A 557 5.85 0.62 -12.16
N PHE A 558 4.54 0.77 -12.30
CA PHE A 558 3.57 0.41 -11.29
C PHE A 558 2.97 -0.96 -11.58
N ASP A 559 3.49 -1.96 -10.88
CA ASP A 559 3.04 -3.34 -11.02
C ASP A 559 1.74 -3.54 -10.22
N GLY A 560 0.65 -3.72 -10.97
CA GLY A 560 -0.67 -3.95 -10.42
C GLY A 560 -0.83 -5.31 -9.74
N ARG A 561 -2.05 -5.56 -9.23
CA ARG A 561 -2.41 -6.81 -8.55
C ARG A 561 -2.12 -8.04 -9.40
N GLY A 562 -1.66 -9.11 -8.73
CA GLY A 562 -1.59 -10.45 -9.30
C GLY A 562 -0.32 -10.75 -10.10
N GLY A 563 0.71 -9.89 -10.02
CA GLY A 563 2.02 -10.18 -10.59
C GLY A 563 2.70 -11.42 -9.98
N PRO A 564 3.74 -11.98 -10.63
CA PRO A 564 4.39 -13.22 -10.19
C PRO A 564 4.79 -13.26 -8.71
N PRO A 565 5.33 -12.18 -8.10
CA PRO A 565 5.62 -12.16 -6.66
C PRO A 565 4.39 -12.28 -5.77
N ALA A 566 3.27 -11.69 -6.19
CA ALA A 566 2.02 -11.65 -5.41
C ALA A 566 1.27 -12.99 -5.39
N ARG A 567 1.68 -13.97 -6.20
CA ARG A 567 1.05 -15.31 -6.29
C ARG A 567 1.86 -16.43 -5.62
N GLY A 568 2.80 -16.08 -4.74
CA GLY A 568 3.58 -17.07 -3.98
C GLY A 568 4.65 -17.82 -4.80
N GLY A 569 5.02 -17.29 -5.97
CA GLY A 569 5.99 -17.93 -6.89
C GLY A 569 7.47 -17.73 -6.53
N GLY A 570 7.81 -17.08 -5.42
CA GLY A 570 9.18 -16.84 -4.99
C GLY A 570 9.37 -15.52 -4.23
N LYS A 571 10.62 -15.20 -3.88
CA LYS A 571 10.96 -13.94 -3.18
C LYS A 571 10.82 -12.74 -4.14
N THR A 572 10.06 -11.70 -3.75
CA THR A 572 9.80 -10.50 -4.56
C THR A 572 11.07 -9.82 -5.08
N HIS A 573 12.11 -9.71 -4.25
CA HIS A 573 13.38 -9.11 -4.68
C HIS A 573 14.06 -9.87 -5.82
N ARG A 574 13.90 -11.20 -5.91
CA ARG A 574 14.49 -12.01 -6.99
C ARG A 574 13.79 -11.78 -8.32
N PHE A 575 12.48 -11.54 -8.30
CA PHE A 575 11.74 -11.18 -9.51
C PHE A 575 12.28 -9.87 -10.12
N TYR A 576 12.41 -8.82 -9.31
CA TYR A 576 12.96 -7.54 -9.79
C TYR A 576 14.44 -7.64 -10.16
N ALA A 577 15.24 -8.41 -9.41
CA ALA A 577 16.64 -8.66 -9.74
C ALA A 577 16.84 -9.50 -11.01
N SER A 578 15.83 -10.26 -11.44
CA SER A 578 15.90 -11.05 -12.68
C SER A 578 15.71 -10.22 -13.96
N MET A 579 15.25 -8.97 -13.82
CA MET A 579 15.11 -8.05 -14.95
C MET A 579 16.48 -7.50 -15.36
N GLY A 580 16.83 -7.60 -16.65
CA GLY A 580 18.07 -7.04 -17.17
C GLY A 580 18.04 -5.52 -17.31
N LYS A 581 19.07 -4.96 -17.95
CA LYS A 581 19.20 -3.50 -18.17
C LYS A 581 18.16 -2.95 -19.16
N GLU A 582 17.46 -3.84 -19.87
CA GLU A 582 16.41 -3.53 -20.83
C GLU A 582 15.09 -3.09 -20.19
N ILE A 583 14.94 -3.23 -18.87
CA ILE A 583 13.76 -2.79 -18.12
C ILE A 583 14.15 -1.73 -17.09
N ALA A 584 13.45 -0.60 -17.11
CA ALA A 584 13.61 0.45 -16.10
C ALA A 584 13.34 -0.10 -14.70
N ASN A 585 14.27 0.13 -13.78
CA ASN A 585 14.19 -0.38 -12.41
C ASN A 585 14.57 0.67 -11.35
N ARG A 586 14.56 1.96 -11.71
CA ARG A 586 14.89 3.06 -10.80
C ARG A 586 13.83 3.22 -9.72
N ASN A 587 12.57 3.32 -10.10
CA ASN A 587 11.46 3.40 -9.15
C ASN A 587 10.55 2.18 -9.33
N ILE A 588 10.48 1.36 -8.27
CA ILE A 588 9.64 0.16 -8.23
C ILE A 588 8.38 0.52 -7.44
N GLN A 589 7.22 0.32 -8.05
CA GLN A 589 5.95 0.52 -7.37
C GLN A 589 5.14 -0.76 -7.44
N LEU A 590 4.63 -1.22 -6.30
CA LEU A 590 3.86 -2.45 -6.24
C LEU A 590 2.58 -2.28 -5.44
N THR A 591 1.54 -2.95 -5.92
CA THR A 591 0.33 -3.13 -5.14
C THR A 591 0.55 -4.15 -4.01
N VAL A 592 0.38 -3.71 -2.77
CA VAL A 592 0.20 -4.60 -1.61
C VAL A 592 -1.26 -5.04 -1.59
N GLN A 593 -1.48 -6.34 -1.81
CA GLN A 593 -2.81 -6.90 -1.88
C GLN A 593 -3.35 -7.10 -0.46
N GLY A 594 -4.57 -6.64 -0.18
CA GLY A 594 -5.19 -6.83 1.13
C GLY A 594 -5.34 -8.30 1.55
N GLN A 595 -5.25 -9.28 0.64
CA GLN A 595 -5.24 -10.71 0.96
C GLN A 595 -3.91 -11.21 1.54
N THR A 596 -2.79 -10.54 1.22
CA THR A 596 -1.44 -10.92 1.68
C THR A 596 -0.86 -9.94 2.68
N ILE A 597 -1.57 -8.85 3.00
CA ILE A 597 -1.02 -7.79 3.85
C ILE A 597 -0.71 -8.30 5.26
N SER A 598 -1.58 -9.13 5.85
CA SER A 598 -1.33 -9.69 7.18
C SER A 598 -0.16 -10.68 7.20
N SER A 599 0.00 -11.49 6.16
CA SER A 599 1.06 -12.51 6.11
C SER A 599 2.42 -11.98 5.64
N GLN A 600 2.46 -10.87 4.91
CA GLN A 600 3.70 -10.28 4.40
C GLN A 600 4.12 -9.00 5.14
N TYR A 601 3.16 -8.31 5.77
CA TYR A 601 3.34 -7.00 6.41
C TYR A 601 2.56 -6.91 7.73
N GLY A 602 2.36 -8.03 8.43
CA GLY A 602 1.62 -8.11 9.69
C GLY A 602 2.39 -7.60 10.90
N SER A 603 3.72 -7.47 10.77
CA SER A 603 4.66 -7.15 11.84
C SER A 603 5.64 -6.06 11.42
N ILE A 604 6.24 -5.36 12.39
CA ILE A 604 7.28 -4.34 12.17
C ILE A 604 8.60 -4.97 11.70
N ASP A 605 8.91 -6.16 12.21
CA ASP A 605 10.06 -6.98 11.79
C ASP A 605 9.84 -7.51 10.37
#